data_AF-A0AAP4Y3B2-F1
#
_entry.id   AF-A0AAP4Y3B2-F1
#
_cell.length_a   1.000
_cell.length_b   1.000
_cell.length_c   1.000
_cell.angle_alpha   90.00
_cell.angle_beta   90.00
_cell.angle_gamma   90.00
#
_symmetry.space_group_name_H-M   'P 1'
#
loop_
_entity.id
_entity.type
_entity.pdbx_description
1 polymer ?
#
loop_
_entity_poly.entity_id
_entity_poly.type
_entity_poly.pdbx_seq_one_letter_code
_entity_poly.pdbx_strand_id
1 'polypeptide(L)' 'MATAKAERPAPWVKRFVATPDRAREAAEVYERLGHEVRLEPAAGEDLPDGCDGCALALGLFQTVYTRSLT' A
#
# COMPACT_ATOMS: atom_id res chain seq x y z
N MET A 1 31.76 -10.42 -18.24
CA MET A 1 30.67 -9.52 -17.82
C MET A 1 29.42 -10.37 -17.70
N ALA A 2 29.00 -10.71 -16.47
CA ALA A 2 27.78 -11.48 -16.24
C ALA A 2 26.59 -10.52 -16.32
N THR A 3 25.67 -10.77 -17.24
CA THR A 3 24.39 -10.07 -17.34
C THR A 3 23.59 -10.36 -16.07
N ALA A 4 23.24 -9.32 -15.30
CA ALA A 4 22.31 -9.46 -14.19
C ALA A 4 20.99 -10.02 -14.73
N LYS A 5 20.61 -11.21 -14.25
CA LYS A 5 19.31 -11.81 -14.55
C LYS A 5 18.27 -10.93 -13.88
N ALA A 6 17.37 -10.32 -14.65
CA ALA A 6 16.30 -9.50 -14.09
C ALA A 6 15.47 -10.36 -13.12
N GLU A 7 15.60 -10.09 -11.83
CA GLU A 7 14.81 -10.74 -10.80
C GLU A 7 13.34 -10.32 -11.01
N ARG A 8 12.42 -11.29 -10.89
CA ARG A 8 10.99 -10.97 -10.94
C ARG A 8 10.68 -10.11 -9.72
N PRO A 9 10.01 -8.95 -9.88
CA PRO A 9 9.70 -8.11 -8.74
C PRO A 9 8.86 -8.88 -7.72
N ALA A 10 9.11 -8.64 -6.44
CA ALA A 10 8.35 -9.24 -5.36
C ALA A 10 6.84 -8.95 -5.51
N PRO A 11 5.97 -9.87 -5.04
CA PRO A 11 4.54 -9.62 -5.04
C PRO A 11 4.19 -8.43 -4.12
N TRP A 12 3.09 -7.75 -4.46
CA TRP A 12 2.51 -6.71 -3.60
C TRP A 12 1.91 -7.31 -2.34
N VAL A 13 2.17 -6.66 -1.20
CA VAL A 13 1.66 -7.03 0.11
C VAL A 13 0.84 -5.88 0.67
N LYS A 14 -0.44 -6.13 0.95
CA LYS A 14 -1.31 -5.20 1.68
C LYS A 14 -0.78 -5.04 3.10
N ARG A 15 -0.61 -3.79 3.56
CA ARG A 15 -0.12 -3.49 4.90
C ARG A 15 -1.26 -3.07 5.82
N PHE A 16 -1.91 -1.96 5.52
CA PHE A 16 -3.00 -1.40 6.32
C PHE A 16 -3.74 -0.30 5.56
N VAL A 17 -4.87 0.12 6.13
CA VAL A 17 -5.66 1.27 5.68
C VAL A 17 -5.34 2.47 6.57
N ALA A 18 -5.21 3.66 5.99
CA ALA A 18 -4.93 4.88 6.72
C ALA A 18 -5.59 6.10 6.05
N THR A 19 -5.69 7.21 6.78
CA THR A 19 -6.02 8.51 6.18
C THR A 19 -4.90 8.95 5.20
N PRO A 20 -5.16 9.85 4.24
CA PRO A 20 -4.21 10.13 3.16
C PRO A 20 -2.88 10.73 3.63
N ASP A 21 -2.92 11.56 4.66
CA ASP A 21 -1.75 12.13 5.32
C ASP A 21 -0.88 11.03 5.95
N ARG A 22 -1.50 10.12 6.70
CA ARG A 22 -0.82 8.99 7.35
C ARG A 22 -0.32 7.95 6.33
N ALA A 23 -1.07 7.72 5.26
CA ALA A 23 -0.67 6.85 4.15
C ALA A 23 0.56 7.41 3.42
N ARG A 24 0.63 8.72 3.22
CA ARG A 24 1.81 9.40 2.64
C ARG A 24 3.02 9.30 3.56
N GLU A 25 2.87 9.58 4.85
CA GLU A 25 3.96 9.44 5.82
C GLU A 25 4.52 8.00 5.83
N ALA A 26 3.63 7.01 5.82
CA ALA A 26 4.02 5.61 5.74
C ALA A 26 4.75 5.28 4.43
N ALA A 27 4.28 5.83 3.30
CA ALA A 27 4.92 5.63 2.01
C ALA A 27 6.37 6.12 2.04
N GLU A 28 6.61 7.33 2.54
CA GLU A 28 7.97 7.88 2.64
C GLU A 28 8.90 7.05 3.55
N VAL A 29 8.36 6.44 4.60
CA VAL A 29 9.13 5.53 5.46
C VAL A 29 9.47 4.24 4.72
N TYR A 30 8.50 3.61 4.05
CA TYR A 30 8.72 2.37 3.32
C TYR A 30 9.65 2.54 2.11
N GLU A 31 9.54 3.65 1.39
CA GLU A 31 10.45 3.99 0.29
C GLU A 31 11.90 4.10 0.77
N ARG A 32 12.13 4.75 1.92
CA ARG A 32 13.47 4.83 2.55
C ARG A 32 14.01 3.47 3.00
N LEU A 33 13.12 2.50 3.26
CA LEU A 33 13.48 1.13 3.60
C LEU A 33 13.70 0.23 2.37
N GLY A 34 13.62 0.77 1.15
CA GLY A 34 13.85 0.02 -0.09
C GLY A 34 12.62 -0.74 -0.59
N HIS A 35 11.42 -0.28 -0.23
CA HIS A 35 10.19 -0.79 -0.81
C HIS A 35 9.65 0.12 -1.89
N GLU A 36 8.99 -0.48 -2.88
CA GLU A 36 8.03 0.25 -3.70
C GLU A 36 6.70 0.31 -2.95
N VAL A 37 6.03 1.46 -3.01
CA VAL A 37 4.77 1.69 -2.33
C VAL A 37 3.69 2.00 -3.35
N ARG A 38 2.50 1.46 -3.11
CA ARG A 38 1.29 1.80 -3.85
C ARG A 38 0.19 2.16 -2.87
N LEU A 39 -0.43 3.32 -3.10
CA LEU A 39 -1.58 3.79 -2.35
C LEU A 39 -2.81 3.71 -3.26
N GLU A 40 -3.81 2.94 -2.85
CA GLU A 40 -5.09 2.81 -3.56
C GLU A 40 -6.23 3.28 -2.64
N PRO A 41 -7.36 3.78 -3.16
CA PRO A 41 -8.53 4.02 -2.33
C PRO A 41 -8.95 2.76 -1.56
N ALA A 42 -9.39 2.91 -0.32
CA ALA A 42 -9.87 1.77 0.45
C ALA A 42 -11.11 1.16 -0.21
N ALA A 43 -11.11 -0.17 -0.39
CA ALA A 43 -12.27 -0.94 -0.81
C ALA A 43 -13.14 -1.31 0.40
N GLY A 44 -14.40 -1.68 0.14
CA GLY A 44 -15.33 -2.14 1.18
C GLY A 44 -14.74 -3.26 2.05
N GLU A 45 -14.09 -4.22 1.40
CA GLU A 45 -13.41 -5.36 2.05
C GLU A 45 -12.20 -4.96 2.92
N ASP A 46 -11.72 -3.72 2.79
CA ASP A 46 -10.62 -3.22 3.60
C ASP A 46 -11.10 -2.67 4.95
N LEU A 47 -12.40 -2.48 5.12
CA LEU A 47 -13.01 -1.96 6.34
C LEU A 47 -13.52 -3.08 7.25
N PRO A 48 -13.59 -2.85 8.57
CA PRO A 48 -14.24 -3.78 9.49
C PRO A 48 -15.73 -3.97 9.17
N ASP A 49 -16.26 -5.15 9.50
CA ASP A 49 -17.69 -5.47 9.36
C ASP A 49 -18.57 -4.36 9.98
N GLY A 50 -19.58 -3.93 9.23
CA GLY A 50 -20.51 -2.86 9.64
C GLY A 50 -20.06 -1.44 9.27
N CYS A 51 -18.87 -1.28 8.64
CA CYS A 51 -18.42 -0.01 8.07
C CYS A 51 -18.61 0.10 6.54
N ASP A 52 -19.17 -0.92 5.89
CA ASP A 52 -19.38 -0.96 4.42
C ASP A 52 -20.20 0.23 3.89
N GLY A 53 -21.10 0.77 4.74
CA GLY A 53 -21.92 1.94 4.43
C GLY A 53 -21.22 3.29 4.65
N CYS A 54 -20.02 3.31 5.22
CA CYS A 54 -19.22 4.52 5.41
C CYS A 54 -18.56 4.92 4.08
N ALA A 55 -19.37 5.29 3.09
CA ALA A 55 -18.89 5.78 1.78
C ALA A 55 -17.88 6.94 1.94
N LEU A 56 -18.01 7.74 3.00
CA LEU A 56 -17.04 8.75 3.41
C LEU A 56 -15.69 8.14 3.81
N ALA A 57 -15.65 7.04 4.56
CA ALA A 57 -14.42 6.35 4.89
C ALA A 57 -13.78 5.72 3.63
N LEU A 58 -14.57 5.14 2.74
CA LEU A 58 -14.06 4.56 1.48
C LEU A 58 -13.46 5.61 0.53
N GLY A 59 -14.04 6.81 0.47
CA GLY A 59 -13.51 7.91 -0.35
C GLY A 59 -12.33 8.66 0.28
N LEU A 60 -12.16 8.59 1.60
CA LEU A 60 -11.14 9.35 2.32
C LEU A 60 -9.92 8.52 2.71
N PHE A 61 -10.04 7.20 2.85
CA PHE A 61 -8.94 6.36 3.30
C PHE A 61 -8.23 5.69 2.14
N GLN A 62 -6.97 5.34 2.36
CA GLN A 62 -6.13 4.67 1.39
C GLN A 62 -5.58 3.37 1.98
N THR A 63 -5.58 2.33 1.15
CA THR A 63 -4.89 1.07 1.44
C THR A 63 -3.45 1.18 0.96
N VAL A 64 -2.52 0.91 1.89
CA VAL A 64 -1.07 0.92 1.66
C VAL A 64 -0.62 -0.47 1.26
N TYR A 65 -0.05 -0.60 0.07
CA TYR A 65 0.61 -1.81 -0.41
C TYR A 65 2.10 -1.56 -0.54
N THR A 66 2.92 -2.58 -0.23
CA THR A 66 4.36 -2.52 -0.48
C THR A 66 4.85 -3.76 -1.18
N ARG A 67 5.94 -3.64 -1.96
CA ARG A 67 6.72 -4.78 -2.42
C ARG A 67 8.20 -4.52 -2.20
N SER A 68 8.97 -5.60 -2.01
CA SER A 68 10.43 -5.48 -1.94
C SER A 68 11.00 -5.15 -3.31
N LEU A 69 11.95 -4.20 -3.33
CA LEU A 69 12.80 -3.96 -4.49
C LEU A 69 14.06 -4.85 -4.49
N THR A 70 14.31 -5.55 -3.38
CA THR A 70 15.39 -6.51 -3.16
C THR A 70 15.03 -7.91 -3.60
#